data_AF-A0A941UJK4-F1
#
_entry.id   AF-A0A941UJK4-F1
#
_cell.length_a   1.000
_cell.length_b   1.000
_cell.length_c   1.000
_cell.angle_alpha   90.00
_cell.angle_beta   90.00
_cell.angle_gamma   90.00
#
_symmetry.space_group_name_H-M   'P 1'
#
loop_
_entity.id
_entity.type
_entity.pdbx_description
1 polymer ?
#
loop_
_entity_poly.entity_id
_entity_poly.type
_entity_poly.pdbx_seq_one_letter_code
_entity_poly.pdbx_strand_id
1 'polypeptide(L)'
;VCMGRALMIPGMVGKNIGKWIKANDLPKSVSEFGTKVEEIFVNYEDVKNIVGSQEIRNIPLGAIGIYSYSQKIRIGLQQLMAGARCFNIDSITRNELMSLTEECARVTGIPYLMDSYRKEAMKILGAK
;
A
#
# COMPACT_ATOMS: atom_id res chain seq x y z
N VAL A 1 -10.27 9.25 0.85
CA VAL A 1 -9.19 8.65 1.67
C VAL A 1 -8.16 9.72 1.98
N CYS A 2 -7.91 10.02 3.26
CA CYS A 2 -6.95 11.07 3.66
C CYS A 2 -5.54 10.47 3.78
N MET A 3 -4.65 10.76 2.83
CA MET A 3 -3.27 10.22 2.81
C MET A 3 -2.19 11.21 3.29
N GLY A 4 -2.57 12.42 3.70
CA GLY A 4 -1.63 13.54 3.93
C GLY A 4 -0.41 13.18 4.78
N ARG A 5 -0.60 12.90 6.07
CA ARG A 5 0.53 12.64 7.00
C ARG A 5 1.32 11.38 6.66
N ALA A 6 0.65 10.32 6.21
CA ALA A 6 1.30 9.06 5.86
C ALA A 6 2.28 9.22 4.70
N LEU A 7 1.95 10.05 3.69
CA LEU A 7 2.81 10.33 2.55
C LEU A 7 3.98 11.28 2.87
N MET A 8 3.89 12.08 3.95
CA MET A 8 4.98 12.98 4.32
C MET A 8 6.24 12.22 4.78
N ILE A 9 6.09 11.05 5.42
CA ILE A 9 7.20 10.22 5.88
C ILE A 9 8.10 9.77 4.72
N PRO A 10 7.60 9.06 3.68
CA PRO A 10 8.44 8.65 2.56
C PRO A 10 9.00 9.84 1.77
N GLY A 11 8.27 10.96 1.70
CA GLY A 11 8.78 12.20 1.12
C GLY A 11 9.97 12.79 1.90
N MET A 12 9.88 12.82 3.22
CA MET A 12 10.95 13.29 4.11
C MET A 12 12.16 12.36 4.05
N VAL A 13 11.93 11.04 4.09
CA VAL A 13 12.99 10.02 3.98
C VAL A 13 13.69 10.15 2.63
N GLY A 14 12.96 10.26 1.52
CA GLY A 14 13.57 10.44 0.20
C GLY A 14 14.41 11.72 0.08
N LYS A 15 13.94 12.83 0.67
CA LYS A 15 14.72 14.07 0.75
C LYS A 15 16.01 13.91 1.56
N ASN A 16 15.97 13.17 2.68
CA ASN A 16 17.15 12.93 3.52
C ASN A 16 18.15 12.00 2.86
N ILE A 17 17.69 10.94 2.18
CA ILE A 17 18.55 10.06 1.38
C ILE A 17 19.36 10.87 0.35
N GLY A 18 18.71 11.82 -0.34
CA GLY A 18 19.41 12.70 -1.28
C GLY A 18 20.49 13.58 -0.64
N LYS A 19 20.31 13.99 0.62
CA LYS A 19 21.34 14.74 1.38
C LYS A 19 22.49 13.83 1.81
N TRP A 20 22.18 12.64 2.30
CA TRP A 20 23.18 11.66 2.75
C TRP A 20 24.05 11.14 1.61
N ILE A 21 23.49 10.92 0.43
CA ILE A 21 24.25 10.58 -0.78
C ILE A 21 25.25 11.70 -1.11
N LYS A 22 24.84 12.97 -1.06
CA LYS A 22 25.72 14.12 -1.32
C LYS A 22 26.81 14.29 -0.26
N ALA A 23 26.50 13.96 0.99
CA ALA A 23 27.44 14.03 2.12
C ALA A 23 28.32 12.78 2.25
N ASN A 24 28.12 11.75 1.41
CA ASN A 24 28.74 10.44 1.52
C ASN A 24 28.59 9.80 2.93
N ASP A 25 27.45 10.06 3.57
CA ASP A 25 27.10 9.65 4.94
C ASP A 25 25.79 8.86 4.94
N LEU A 26 25.70 7.86 4.06
CA LEU A 26 24.54 6.97 3.97
C LEU A 26 24.49 6.07 5.21
N PRO A 27 23.35 6.02 5.92
CA PRO A 27 23.17 5.09 7.03
C PRO A 27 23.35 3.64 6.57
N LYS A 28 23.95 2.79 7.44
CA LYS A 28 24.19 1.37 7.13
C LYS A 28 22.94 0.64 6.65
N SER A 29 21.80 0.93 7.27
CA SER A 29 20.49 0.35 6.91
C SER A 29 20.02 0.72 5.50
N VAL A 30 20.55 1.78 4.89
CA VAL A 30 20.22 2.19 3.52
C VAL A 30 21.31 1.73 2.55
N SER A 31 22.58 1.80 2.96
CA SER A 31 23.72 1.38 2.13
C SER A 31 23.71 -0.12 1.79
N GLU A 32 23.06 -0.94 2.62
CA GLU A 32 22.81 -2.37 2.31
C GLU A 32 22.04 -2.57 1.00
N PHE A 33 21.21 -1.61 0.60
CA PHE A 33 20.42 -1.67 -0.63
C PHE A 33 21.15 -1.06 -1.85
N GLY A 34 22.26 -0.36 -1.62
CA GLY A 34 23.05 0.27 -2.68
C GLY A 34 23.59 1.64 -2.30
N THR A 35 24.33 2.25 -3.22
CA THR A 35 24.98 3.56 -3.04
C THR A 35 24.43 4.62 -4.00
N LYS A 36 23.80 4.19 -5.10
CA LYS A 36 23.19 5.08 -6.10
C LYS A 36 21.69 5.24 -5.86
N VAL A 37 21.15 6.35 -6.33
CA VAL A 37 19.70 6.63 -6.28
C VAL A 37 18.90 5.53 -6.97
N GLU A 38 19.35 5.09 -8.14
CA GLU A 38 18.74 4.01 -8.93
C GLU A 38 18.71 2.67 -8.20
N GLU A 39 19.69 2.41 -7.32
CA GLU A 39 19.78 1.18 -6.52
C GLU A 39 18.89 1.26 -5.28
N ILE A 40 18.85 2.43 -4.63
CA ILE A 40 18.11 2.63 -3.38
C ILE A 40 16.59 2.74 -3.62
N PHE A 41 16.16 3.36 -4.72
CA PHE A 41 14.74 3.58 -5.01
C PHE A 41 14.19 2.57 -6.00
N VAL A 42 13.42 1.60 -5.50
CA VAL A 42 12.83 0.50 -6.28
C VAL A 42 12.03 0.96 -7.50
N ASN A 43 11.28 2.07 -7.40
CA ASN A 43 10.44 2.58 -8.49
C ASN A 43 11.09 3.73 -9.26
N TYR A 44 12.40 3.90 -9.19
CA TYR A 44 13.10 4.97 -9.92
C TYR A 44 12.85 4.87 -11.43
N GLU A 45 13.02 3.67 -12.00
CA GLU A 45 12.79 3.43 -13.43
C GLU A 45 11.32 3.62 -13.84
N ASP A 46 10.36 3.26 -12.97
CA ASP A 46 8.94 3.51 -13.24
C ASP A 46 8.65 5.02 -13.35
N VAL A 47 9.20 5.82 -12.44
CA VAL A 47 9.02 7.28 -12.48
C VAL A 47 9.72 7.86 -13.71
N LYS A 48 10.92 7.37 -14.03
CA LYS A 48 11.65 7.76 -15.25
C LYS A 48 10.89 7.43 -16.53
N ASN A 49 10.16 6.32 -16.58
CA ASN A 49 9.30 5.99 -17.71
C ASN A 49 8.10 6.95 -17.84
N ILE A 50 7.62 7.52 -16.73
CA ILE A 50 6.52 8.49 -16.73
C ILE A 50 6.99 9.88 -17.15
N VAL A 51 8.09 10.37 -16.58
CA VAL A 51 8.56 11.76 -16.77
C VAL A 51 9.60 11.91 -17.89
N GLY A 52 10.23 10.82 -18.31
CA GLY A 52 11.32 10.79 -19.28
C GLY A 52 12.72 10.86 -18.64
N SER A 53 13.70 10.27 -19.33
CA SER A 53 15.10 10.16 -18.88
C SER A 53 15.81 11.49 -18.65
N GLN A 54 15.38 12.57 -19.30
CA GLN A 54 15.96 13.90 -19.09
C GLN A 54 15.41 14.56 -17.82
N GLU A 55 14.10 14.44 -17.59
CA GLU A 55 13.41 15.17 -16.52
C GLU A 55 13.55 14.49 -15.15
N ILE A 56 13.80 13.17 -15.10
CA ILE A 56 13.92 12.44 -13.82
C ILE A 56 15.01 13.04 -12.90
N ARG A 57 16.05 13.66 -13.46
CA ARG A 57 17.12 14.33 -12.71
C ARG A 57 16.65 15.60 -11.99
N ASN A 58 15.59 16.24 -12.48
CA ASN A 58 14.98 17.42 -11.89
C ASN A 58 13.94 17.07 -10.83
N ILE A 59 13.47 15.82 -10.79
CA ILE A 59 12.47 15.36 -9.82
C ILE A 59 13.10 15.22 -8.43
N PRO A 60 12.48 15.81 -7.38
CA PRO A 60 12.93 15.59 -6.01
C PRO A 60 12.85 14.11 -5.62
N LEU A 61 13.90 13.57 -4.99
CA LEU A 61 13.89 12.18 -4.50
C LEU A 61 12.76 11.87 -3.50
N GLY A 62 12.28 12.88 -2.79
CA GLY A 62 11.07 12.76 -1.96
C GLY A 62 9.82 12.40 -2.77
N ALA A 63 9.68 12.90 -4.00
CA ALA A 63 8.55 12.55 -4.87
C ALA A 63 8.62 11.09 -5.32
N ILE A 64 9.82 10.58 -5.61
CA ILE A 64 10.06 9.16 -5.92
C ILE A 64 9.69 8.28 -4.71
N GLY A 65 10.09 8.69 -3.50
CA GLY A 65 9.70 8.02 -2.26
C GLY A 65 8.18 7.95 -2.05
N ILE A 66 7.47 9.06 -2.30
CA ILE A 66 6.00 9.12 -2.25
C ILE A 66 5.39 8.16 -3.27
N TYR A 67 5.89 8.18 -4.51
CA TYR A 67 5.42 7.30 -5.57
C TYR A 67 5.56 5.81 -5.20
N SER A 68 6.74 5.40 -4.72
CA SER A 68 6.98 4.03 -4.24
C SER A 68 6.01 3.62 -3.12
N TYR A 69 5.72 4.52 -2.19
CA TYR A 69 4.78 4.23 -1.11
C TYR A 69 3.34 4.10 -1.62
N SER A 70 2.90 4.96 -2.55
CA SER A 70 1.61 4.84 -3.23
C SER A 70 1.50 3.54 -4.03
N GLN A 71 2.59 3.12 -4.69
CA GLN A 71 2.67 1.83 -5.38
C GLN A 71 2.47 0.65 -4.42
N LYS A 72 3.11 0.70 -3.24
CA LYS A 72 2.91 -0.31 -2.20
C LYS A 72 1.46 -0.38 -1.72
N ILE A 73 0.80 0.77 -1.53
CA ILE A 73 -0.62 0.81 -1.16
C ILE A 73 -1.49 0.19 -2.25
N ARG A 74 -1.24 0.52 -3.52
CA ARG A 74 -1.97 -0.06 -4.66
C ARG A 74 -1.90 -1.59 -4.65
N ILE A 75 -0.69 -2.14 -4.50
CA ILE A 75 -0.47 -3.59 -4.47
C ILE A 75 -1.15 -4.23 -3.25
N GLY A 76 -1.01 -3.63 -2.06
CA GLY A 76 -1.66 -4.14 -0.85
C GLY A 76 -3.19 -4.16 -0.95
N LEU A 77 -3.79 -3.13 -1.56
CA LEU A 77 -5.22 -3.12 -1.85
C LEU A 77 -5.61 -4.23 -2.83
N GLN A 78 -4.83 -4.41 -3.90
CA GLN A 78 -5.06 -5.50 -4.87
C GLN A 78 -4.99 -6.88 -4.23
N GLN A 79 -4.08 -7.09 -3.26
CA GLN A 79 -4.00 -8.34 -2.50
C GLN A 79 -5.26 -8.58 -1.65
N LEU A 80 -5.76 -7.56 -0.97
CA LEU A 80 -7.02 -7.65 -0.21
C LEU A 80 -8.21 -7.93 -1.13
N MET A 81 -8.27 -7.22 -2.25
CA MET A 81 -9.28 -7.40 -3.30
C MET A 81 -9.27 -8.82 -3.87
N ALA A 82 -8.10 -9.38 -4.15
CA ALA A 82 -7.96 -10.76 -4.60
C ALA A 82 -8.47 -11.77 -3.55
N GLY A 83 -8.17 -11.54 -2.26
CA GLY A 83 -8.69 -12.35 -1.16
C GLY A 83 -10.22 -12.30 -1.04
N ALA A 84 -10.79 -11.12 -1.28
CA ALA A 84 -12.24 -10.89 -1.32
C ALA A 84 -12.91 -11.30 -2.65
N ARG A 85 -12.12 -11.71 -3.66
CA ARG A 85 -12.58 -12.01 -5.04
C ARG A 85 -13.27 -10.83 -5.74
N CYS A 86 -12.89 -9.61 -5.38
CA CYS A 86 -13.36 -8.38 -6.02
C CYS A 86 -12.31 -7.91 -7.05
N PHE A 87 -12.63 -7.94 -8.35
CA PHE A 87 -11.67 -7.52 -9.40
C PHE A 87 -11.78 -6.05 -9.80
N ASN A 88 -12.77 -5.34 -9.29
CA ASN A 88 -12.95 -3.90 -9.46
C ASN A 88 -13.33 -3.26 -8.12
N ILE A 89 -13.03 -1.98 -7.98
CA ILE A 89 -13.23 -1.24 -6.73
C ILE A 89 -14.73 -1.11 -6.40
N ASP A 90 -15.56 -0.94 -7.42
CA ASP A 90 -17.01 -0.75 -7.26
C ASP A 90 -17.74 -2.03 -6.80
N SER A 91 -17.12 -3.20 -6.93
CA SER A 91 -17.66 -4.48 -6.44
C SER A 91 -17.34 -4.74 -4.98
N ILE A 92 -16.54 -3.90 -4.33
CA ILE A 92 -16.27 -4.02 -2.90
C ILE A 92 -17.51 -3.55 -2.14
N THR A 93 -18.11 -4.44 -1.36
CA THR A 93 -19.29 -4.15 -0.56
C THR A 93 -19.01 -4.37 0.92
N ARG A 94 -20.03 -4.22 1.77
CA ARG A 94 -19.93 -4.57 3.20
C ARG A 94 -19.94 -6.08 3.46
N ASN A 95 -20.24 -6.90 2.44
CA ASN A 95 -20.27 -8.35 2.57
C ASN A 95 -18.86 -8.94 2.71
N GLU A 96 -17.84 -8.24 2.21
CA GLU A 96 -16.42 -8.62 2.33
C GLU A 96 -15.82 -8.26 3.70
N LEU A 97 -16.61 -7.67 4.61
CA LEU A 97 -16.20 -7.30 5.96
C LEU A 97 -16.80 -8.25 6.99
N MET A 98 -16.07 -8.44 8.10
CA MET A 98 -16.54 -9.16 9.28
C MET A 98 -16.09 -8.43 10.54
N SER A 99 -16.92 -8.46 11.57
CA SER A 99 -16.62 -7.87 12.88
C SER A 99 -15.83 -8.86 13.73
N LEU A 100 -14.72 -8.38 14.32
CA LEU A 100 -13.89 -9.17 15.23
C LEU A 100 -14.45 -9.24 16.65
N THR A 101 -15.41 -8.38 17.00
CA THR A 101 -16.08 -8.39 18.32
C THR A 101 -17.60 -8.30 18.17
N GLU A 102 -18.31 -8.82 19.17
CA GLU A 102 -19.77 -8.75 19.21
C GLU A 102 -20.28 -7.32 19.38
N GLU A 103 -19.57 -6.44 20.10
CA GLU A 103 -19.97 -5.03 20.20
C GLU A 103 -19.89 -4.34 18.84
N CYS A 104 -18.85 -4.61 18.06
CA CYS A 104 -18.71 -4.08 16.71
C CYS A 104 -19.84 -4.58 15.81
N ALA A 105 -20.18 -5.87 15.89
CA ALA A 105 -21.30 -6.43 15.13
C ALA A 105 -22.64 -5.76 15.50
N ARG A 106 -22.89 -5.56 16.80
CA ARG A 106 -24.10 -4.92 17.33
C ARG A 106 -24.27 -3.47 16.86
N VAL A 107 -23.17 -2.70 16.80
CA VAL A 107 -23.20 -1.28 16.42
C VAL A 107 -23.21 -1.10 14.90
N THR A 108 -22.42 -1.88 14.16
CA THR A 108 -22.21 -1.68 12.73
C THR A 108 -23.17 -2.47 11.84
N GLY A 109 -23.81 -3.51 12.39
CA GLY A 109 -24.62 -4.47 11.64
C GLY A 109 -23.80 -5.42 10.76
N ILE A 110 -22.47 -5.36 10.81
CA ILE A 110 -21.59 -6.29 10.09
C ILE A 110 -21.55 -7.63 10.86
N PRO A 111 -21.63 -8.78 10.18
CA PRO A 111 -21.63 -10.09 10.85
C PRO A 111 -20.39 -10.31 11.70
N TYR A 112 -20.57 -10.93 12.86
CA TYR A 112 -19.46 -11.40 13.69
C TYR A 112 -18.67 -12.51 12.97
N LEU A 113 -17.36 -12.60 13.22
CA LEU A 113 -16.45 -13.58 12.62
C LEU A 113 -17.02 -15.02 12.59
N MET A 114 -17.68 -15.45 13.68
CA MET A 114 -18.24 -16.81 13.79
C MET A 114 -19.54 -17.03 13.01
N ASP A 115 -20.18 -15.96 12.57
CA ASP A 115 -21.44 -15.98 11.84
C ASP A 115 -21.29 -15.58 10.37
N SER A 116 -20.13 -15.02 10.01
CA SER A 116 -19.82 -14.60 8.63
C SER A 116 -19.89 -15.80 7.68
N TYR A 117 -20.63 -15.65 6.58
CA TYR A 117 -20.92 -16.69 5.58
C TYR A 117 -21.57 -17.98 6.11
N ARG A 118 -22.02 -18.00 7.36
CA ARG A 118 -22.56 -19.22 7.98
C ARG A 118 -23.85 -19.69 7.30
N LYS A 119 -24.74 -18.77 6.93
CA LYS A 119 -26.02 -19.12 6.30
C LYS A 119 -25.81 -19.72 4.91
N GLU A 120 -24.91 -19.13 4.14
CA GLU A 120 -24.50 -19.59 2.81
C GLU A 120 -23.84 -20.96 2.91
N ALA A 121 -22.92 -21.15 3.85
CA ALA A 121 -22.27 -22.43 4.09
C ALA A 121 -23.28 -23.53 4.45
N MET A 122 -24.21 -23.26 5.37
CA MET A 122 -25.26 -24.22 5.75
C MET A 122 -26.21 -24.55 4.59
N LYS A 123 -26.51 -23.58 3.72
CA LYS A 123 -27.31 -23.81 2.52
C LYS A 123 -26.60 -24.73 1.53
N ILE A 124 -25.29 -24.56 1.34
CA ILE A 124 -24.47 -25.41 0.46
C ILE A 124 -24.31 -26.82 1.03
N LEU A 125 -24.13 -26.95 2.34
CA LEU A 125 -23.96 -28.24 3.02
C LEU A 125 -25.23 -29.10 3.07
N GLY A 126 -26.33 -28.63 2.48
CA GLY A 126 -27.59 -29.35 2.44
C GLY A 126 -28.32 -29.21 3.76
N ALA A 127 -29.03 -28.09 3.91
CA ALA A 127 -30.21 -28.08 4.75
C ALA A 127 -31.13 -29.25 4.30
N LYS A 128 -31.13 -30.32 5.09
CA LYS A 128 -32.26 -31.25 5.18
C LYS A 128 -33.44 -30.53 5.82
#